data_AF-A0A382XAK9-F1
#
_entry.id   AF-A0A382XAK9-F1
#
_cell.length_a   1.000
_cell.length_b   1.000
_cell.length_c   1.000
_cell.angle_alpha   90.00
_cell.angle_beta   90.00
_cell.angle_gamma   90.00
#
_symmetry.space_group_name_H-M   'P 1'
#
loop_
_entity.id
_entity.type
_entity.pdbx_description
1 polymer ?
#
loop_
_entity_poly.entity_id
_entity_poly.type
_entity_poly.pdbx_seq_one_letter_code
_entity_poly.pdbx_strand_id
1 'polypeptide(L)'
;MAFARIIRQNFHNHPEVASNYTIEEKYLLIGLACAADDFGKLWDDEANIKSVIFPTDDVPLKWVRETINNFIAHKILCAYTIDNINYIHFPLWFEDGWFLKQRIDHPREYQQPDCPECNTESKKWDELHSSRVIKANRRYEESM
;
A
#
# COMPACT_ATOMS: atom_id res chain seq x y z
N MET A 1 -12.89 -6.31 -12.08
CA MET A 1 -13.58 -5.65 -10.95
C MET A 1 -12.83 -4.39 -10.63
N ALA A 2 -13.48 -3.23 -10.77
CA ALA A 2 -12.81 -1.94 -10.61
C ALA A 2 -12.63 -1.63 -9.11
N PHE A 3 -11.39 -1.35 -8.69
CA PHE A 3 -11.00 -0.75 -7.39
C PHE A 3 -11.23 -1.55 -6.10
N ALA A 4 -11.45 -2.87 -6.13
CA ALA A 4 -11.54 -3.63 -4.89
C ALA A 4 -10.15 -3.88 -4.28
N ARG A 5 -9.94 -3.50 -3.02
CA ARG A 5 -8.79 -3.93 -2.21
C ARG A 5 -9.19 -5.10 -1.34
N ILE A 6 -8.29 -6.05 -1.16
CA ILE A 6 -8.55 -7.26 -0.38
C ILE A 6 -7.88 -7.10 0.98
N ILE A 7 -8.70 -7.08 2.03
CA ILE A 7 -8.23 -7.25 3.41
C ILE A 7 -8.25 -8.75 3.73
N ARG A 8 -7.11 -9.29 4.13
CA ARG A 8 -6.98 -10.73 4.39
C ARG A 8 -7.69 -11.12 5.69
N GLN A 9 -8.22 -12.34 5.74
CA GLN A 9 -8.93 -12.87 6.92
C GLN A 9 -8.09 -12.84 8.19
N ASN A 10 -6.76 -12.96 8.07
CA ASN A 10 -5.84 -12.93 9.19
C ASN A 10 -5.44 -11.51 9.64
N PHE A 11 -5.95 -10.44 9.00
CA PHE A 11 -5.59 -9.06 9.33
C PHE A 11 -5.73 -8.78 10.83
N HIS A 12 -6.91 -9.05 11.40
CA HIS A 12 -7.18 -8.77 12.82
C HIS A 12 -6.42 -9.69 13.79
N ASN A 13 -5.98 -10.85 13.33
CA ASN A 13 -5.29 -11.87 14.14
C ASN A 13 -3.77 -11.84 13.96
N HIS A 14 -3.25 -11.02 13.03
CA HIS A 14 -1.82 -10.88 12.83
C HIS A 14 -1.22 -10.27 14.11
N PRO A 15 -0.15 -10.84 14.71
CA PRO A 15 0.36 -10.40 16.01
C PRO A 15 0.65 -8.89 16.07
N GLU A 16 1.30 -8.36 15.04
CA GLU A 16 1.57 -6.92 14.89
C GLU A 16 0.28 -6.08 14.95
N VAL A 17 -0.80 -6.54 14.31
CA VAL A 17 -2.05 -5.78 14.24
C VAL A 17 -2.85 -5.94 15.53
N ALA A 18 -2.92 -7.16 16.06
CA ALA A 18 -3.71 -7.52 17.23
C ALA A 18 -3.20 -6.82 18.49
N SER A 19 -1.88 -6.74 18.66
CA SER A 19 -1.25 -6.25 19.89
C SER A 19 -0.98 -4.76 19.92
N ASN A 20 -0.79 -4.10 18.77
CA ASN A 20 -0.26 -2.73 18.73
C ASN A 20 -1.29 -1.65 18.36
N TYR A 21 -2.49 -2.01 17.90
CA TYR A 21 -3.47 -1.04 17.42
C TYR A 21 -4.87 -1.22 18.01
N THR A 22 -5.49 -0.08 18.32
CA THR A 22 -6.91 0.04 18.67
C THR A 22 -7.82 -0.29 17.48
N ILE A 23 -9.13 -0.35 17.72
CA ILE A 23 -10.11 -0.65 16.66
C ILE A 23 -10.13 0.48 15.62
N GLU A 24 -10.07 1.73 16.08
CA GLU A 24 -10.08 2.94 15.27
C GLU A 24 -8.82 3.03 14.40
N GLU A 25 -7.64 2.74 14.97
CA GLU A 25 -6.39 2.71 14.22
C GLU A 25 -6.38 1.60 13.16
N LYS A 26 -6.97 0.43 13.46
CA LYS A 26 -7.17 -0.64 12.47
C LYS A 26 -8.05 -0.19 11.32
N TYR A 27 -9.10 0.59 11.59
CA TYR A 27 -9.94 1.17 10.53
C TYR A 27 -9.19 2.19 9.68
N LEU A 28 -8.39 3.07 10.29
CA LEU A 28 -7.54 3.98 9.51
C LEU A 28 -6.57 3.19 8.62
N LEU A 29 -5.94 2.13 9.15
CA LEU A 29 -5.01 1.30 8.40
C LEU A 29 -5.67 0.59 7.19
N ILE A 30 -6.87 0.04 7.39
CA ILE A 30 -7.69 -0.52 6.29
C ILE A 30 -8.05 0.56 5.28
N GLY A 31 -8.47 1.74 5.76
CA GLY A 31 -8.81 2.89 4.92
C GLY A 31 -7.64 3.35 4.06
N LEU A 32 -6.43 3.40 4.62
CA LEU A 32 -5.20 3.72 3.89
C LEU A 32 -4.94 2.69 2.79
N ALA A 33 -5.10 1.39 3.09
CA ALA A 33 -4.96 0.35 2.06
C ALA A 33 -6.01 0.50 0.94
N CYS A 34 -7.22 0.92 1.27
CA CYS A 34 -8.29 1.23 0.31
C CYS A 34 -7.99 2.45 -0.56
N ALA A 35 -7.42 3.50 0.04
CA ALA A 35 -7.12 4.77 -0.62
C ALA A 35 -5.83 4.75 -1.46
N ALA A 36 -4.90 3.85 -1.14
CA ALA A 36 -3.62 3.76 -1.82
C ALA A 36 -3.77 3.40 -3.30
N ASP A 37 -2.83 3.89 -4.12
CA ASP A 37 -2.76 3.53 -5.52
C ASP A 37 -2.39 2.04 -5.72
N ASP A 38 -2.27 1.60 -6.96
CA ASP A 38 -2.00 0.19 -7.26
C ASP A 38 -0.60 -0.28 -6.76
N PHE A 39 0.29 0.66 -6.42
CA PHE A 39 1.60 0.41 -5.83
C PHE A 39 1.68 0.70 -4.33
N GLY A 40 0.54 1.02 -3.69
CA GLY A 40 0.46 1.21 -2.25
C GLY A 40 0.92 2.60 -1.79
N LYS A 41 0.94 3.60 -2.69
CA LYS A 41 1.38 4.97 -2.41
C LYS A 41 0.20 5.89 -2.12
N LEU A 42 0.39 6.85 -1.20
CA LEU A 42 -0.53 7.95 -0.89
C LEU A 42 0.20 9.28 -0.75
N TRP A 43 -0.55 10.37 -0.94
CA TRP A 43 -0.11 11.72 -0.56
C TRP A 43 -0.17 11.83 0.96
N ASP A 44 0.92 12.27 1.60
CA ASP A 44 1.02 12.37 3.06
C ASP A 44 0.49 13.71 3.56
N ASP A 45 -0.84 13.85 3.56
CA ASP A 45 -1.56 15.01 4.07
C ASP A 45 -2.74 14.52 4.93
N GLU A 46 -2.71 14.79 6.24
CA GLU A 46 -3.71 14.26 7.17
C GLU A 46 -5.13 14.77 6.88
N ALA A 47 -5.28 15.97 6.33
CA ALA A 47 -6.58 16.52 5.96
C ALA A 47 -7.17 15.80 4.75
N ASN A 48 -6.34 15.55 3.73
CA ASN A 48 -6.70 14.75 2.56
C ASN A 48 -7.05 13.33 2.97
N ILE A 49 -6.17 12.65 3.73
CA ILE A 49 -6.37 11.28 4.21
C ILE A 49 -7.67 11.18 5.00
N LYS A 50 -7.91 12.11 5.94
CA LYS A 50 -9.18 12.18 6.68
C LYS A 50 -10.36 12.33 5.73
N SER A 51 -10.30 13.25 4.77
CA SER A 51 -11.41 13.50 3.84
C SER A 51 -11.75 12.30 2.96
N VAL A 52 -10.75 11.47 2.61
CA VAL A 52 -10.92 10.29 1.77
C VAL A 52 -11.45 9.11 2.59
N ILE A 53 -10.91 8.88 3.79
CA ILE A 53 -11.23 7.70 4.60
C ILE A 53 -12.47 7.92 5.49
N PHE A 54 -12.61 9.13 6.04
CA PHE A 54 -13.65 9.50 7.01
C PHE A 54 -14.38 10.78 6.56
N PRO A 55 -15.04 10.78 5.38
CA PRO A 55 -15.63 11.98 4.81
C PRO A 55 -16.73 12.58 5.70
N THR A 56 -17.51 11.74 6.37
CA THR A 56 -18.66 12.13 7.19
C THR A 56 -18.40 12.07 8.68
N ASP A 57 -17.32 11.43 9.11
CA ASP A 57 -17.04 11.21 10.53
C ASP A 57 -16.22 12.36 11.12
N ASP A 58 -16.47 12.66 12.39
CA ASP A 58 -15.73 13.67 13.15
C ASP A 58 -14.46 13.05 13.76
N VAL A 59 -13.44 12.89 12.92
CA VAL A 59 -12.12 12.36 13.31
C VAL A 59 -11.12 13.52 13.42
N PRO A 60 -10.45 13.70 14.57
CA PRO A 60 -9.47 14.76 14.74
C PRO A 60 -8.24 14.58 13.83
N LEU A 61 -7.83 15.63 13.11
CA LEU A 61 -6.62 15.60 12.26
C LEU A 61 -5.35 15.24 13.04
N LYS A 62 -5.26 15.71 14.29
CA LYS A 62 -4.14 15.37 15.18
C LYS A 62 -4.05 13.85 15.41
N TRP A 63 -5.19 13.20 15.64
CA TRP A 63 -5.23 11.75 15.81
C TRP A 63 -4.79 11.02 14.54
N VAL A 64 -5.31 11.42 13.37
CA VAL A 64 -4.88 10.86 12.07
C VAL A 64 -3.37 10.97 11.91
N ARG A 65 -2.80 12.14 12.22
CA ARG A 65 -1.37 12.37 12.09
C ARG A 65 -0.53 11.51 13.02
N GLU A 66 -0.92 11.46 14.30
CA GLU A 66 -0.25 10.64 15.32
C GLU A 66 -0.30 9.15 14.96
N THR A 67 -1.45 8.65 14.51
CA THR A 67 -1.60 7.25 14.09
C THR A 67 -0.75 6.92 12.86
N ILE A 68 -0.69 7.80 11.85
CA ILE A 68 0.20 7.58 10.69
C ILE A 68 1.67 7.56 11.14
N ASN A 69 2.08 8.46 12.03
CA ASN A 69 3.44 8.46 12.57
C ASN A 69 3.76 7.15 13.31
N ASN A 70 2.80 6.57 14.03
CA ASN A 70 2.95 5.25 14.64
C ASN A 70 3.15 4.15 13.59
N PHE A 71 2.36 4.16 12.50
CA PHE A 71 2.56 3.20 11.39
C PHE A 71 3.92 3.36 10.71
N ILE A 72 4.45 4.58 10.59
CA ILE A 72 5.79 4.84 10.06
C ILE A 72 6.86 4.31 11.03
N ALA A 73 6.70 4.58 12.34
CA ALA A 73 7.61 4.09 13.37
C ALA A 73 7.68 2.56 13.40
N HIS A 74 6.55 1.88 13.21
CA HIS A 74 6.45 0.42 13.15
C HIS A 74 6.75 -0.16 11.76
N LYS A 75 7.20 0.66 10.80
CA LYS A 75 7.55 0.25 9.43
C LYS A 75 6.42 -0.41 8.64
N ILE A 76 5.16 -0.18 9.05
CA ILE A 76 3.99 -0.49 8.23
C ILE A 76 3.91 0.48 7.04
N LEU A 77 4.29 1.74 7.26
CA LEU A 77 4.44 2.75 6.23
C LEU A 77 5.89 3.22 6.14
N CYS A 78 6.29 3.66 4.97
CA CYS A 78 7.51 4.41 4.73
C CYS A 78 7.12 5.80 4.21
N ALA A 79 7.66 6.85 4.82
CA ALA A 79 7.47 8.23 4.39
C ALA A 79 8.67 8.70 3.56
N TYR A 80 8.43 9.50 2.54
CA TYR A 80 9.44 10.05 1.64
C TYR A 80 8.99 11.38 1.06
N THR A 81 9.95 12.20 0.62
CA THR A 81 9.70 13.53 0.06
C THR A 81 10.29 13.64 -1.34
N ILE A 82 9.50 14.09 -2.31
CA ILE A 82 9.93 14.34 -3.69
C ILE A 82 9.35 15.69 -4.10
N ASP A 83 10.20 16.57 -4.65
CA ASP A 83 9.80 17.93 -5.07
C ASP A 83 9.05 18.73 -3.99
N ASN A 84 9.49 18.61 -2.73
CA ASN A 84 8.87 19.20 -1.52
C ASN A 84 7.45 18.71 -1.21
N ILE A 85 7.00 17.62 -1.82
CA ILE A 85 5.73 16.98 -1.52
C ILE A 85 6.02 15.70 -0.72
N ASN A 86 5.34 15.54 0.41
CA ASN A 86 5.47 14.36 1.27
C ASN A 86 4.52 13.27 0.79
N TYR A 87 5.02 12.05 0.76
CA TYR A 87 4.28 10.86 0.39
C TYR A 87 4.53 9.77 1.44
N ILE A 88 3.59 8.84 1.52
CA ILE A 88 3.72 7.61 2.28
C ILE A 88 3.42 6.43 1.36
N HIS A 89 4.02 5.28 1.65
CA HIS A 89 3.64 4.05 0.98
C HIS A 89 3.77 2.83 1.88
N PHE A 90 3.11 1.75 1.49
CA PHE A 90 3.30 0.44 2.10
C PHE A 90 4.55 -0.24 1.50
N PRO A 91 5.64 -0.43 2.26
CA PRO A 91 6.88 -0.99 1.72
C PRO A 91 6.75 -2.48 1.38
N LEU A 92 5.84 -3.18 2.04
CA LEU A 92 5.60 -4.62 1.87
C LEU A 92 4.33 -4.93 1.05
N TRP A 93 3.86 -3.96 0.25
CA TRP A 93 2.57 -4.01 -0.47
C TRP A 93 2.37 -5.28 -1.32
N PHE A 94 3.45 -5.83 -1.87
CA PHE A 94 3.43 -7.01 -2.73
C PHE A 94 4.01 -8.27 -2.06
N GLU A 95 4.56 -8.14 -0.84
CA GLU A 95 5.35 -9.18 -0.17
C GLU A 95 4.49 -10.31 0.37
N ASP A 96 4.87 -11.55 0.03
CA ASP A 96 4.16 -12.74 0.47
C ASP A 96 4.13 -12.87 2.00
N GLY A 97 2.98 -13.31 2.52
CA GLY A 97 2.76 -13.43 3.96
C GLY A 97 2.41 -12.14 4.68
N TRP A 98 2.58 -10.96 4.07
CA TRP A 98 2.22 -9.69 4.69
C TRP A 98 0.70 -9.51 4.79
N PHE A 99 0.21 -9.02 5.94
CA PHE A 99 -1.21 -9.01 6.31
C PHE A 99 -2.07 -8.05 5.48
N LEU A 100 -1.46 -7.11 4.76
CA LEU A 100 -2.11 -6.19 3.83
C LEU A 100 -1.66 -6.38 2.37
N LYS A 101 -0.95 -7.49 2.05
CA LYS A 101 -0.50 -7.76 0.70
C LYS A 101 -1.64 -7.65 -0.30
N GLN A 102 -1.44 -6.84 -1.34
CA GLN A 102 -2.32 -6.75 -2.50
C GLN A 102 -1.77 -7.56 -3.68
N ARG A 103 -2.69 -8.07 -4.50
CA ARG A 103 -2.37 -8.67 -5.81
C ARG A 103 -2.94 -7.78 -6.89
N ILE A 104 -2.07 -7.23 -7.73
CA ILE A 104 -2.44 -6.39 -8.85
C ILE A 104 -1.96 -7.04 -10.14
N ASP A 105 -2.88 -7.34 -11.05
CA ASP A 105 -2.60 -8.04 -12.33
C ASP A 105 -2.33 -7.03 -13.47
N HIS A 106 -2.93 -5.84 -13.36
CA HIS A 106 -2.83 -4.76 -14.34
C HIS A 106 -2.72 -3.41 -13.61
N PRO A 107 -1.56 -3.09 -13.03
CA PRO A 107 -1.39 -1.83 -12.33
C PRO A 107 -1.55 -0.69 -13.32
N ARG A 108 -2.25 0.36 -12.90
CA ARG A 108 -2.32 1.61 -13.67
C ARG A 108 -1.10 2.45 -13.40
N GLU A 109 -0.69 3.21 -14.41
CA GLU A 109 0.28 4.29 -14.29
C GLU A 109 -0.36 5.43 -13.47
N TYR A 110 -0.38 5.31 -12.14
CA TYR A 110 -0.77 6.41 -11.25
C TYR A 110 0.44 7.32 -10.97
N GLN A 111 0.15 8.59 -10.70
CA GLN A 111 1.08 9.72 -10.79
C GLN A 111 2.07 9.88 -9.63
N GLN A 112 1.93 9.14 -8.53
CA GLN A 112 2.79 9.35 -7.38
C GLN A 112 4.20 8.84 -7.67
N PRO A 113 5.25 9.58 -7.32
CA PRO A 113 6.62 9.15 -7.59
C PRO A 113 6.98 7.92 -6.75
N ASP A 114 7.86 7.05 -7.25
CA ASP A 114 8.32 5.87 -6.50
C ASP A 114 9.18 6.31 -5.31
N CYS A 115 9.13 5.55 -4.22
CA CYS A 115 9.95 5.82 -3.05
C CYS A 115 11.42 5.50 -3.37
N PRO A 116 12.36 6.44 -3.21
CA PRO A 116 13.76 6.24 -3.61
C PRO A 116 14.48 5.18 -2.76
N GLU A 117 13.99 4.93 -1.54
CA GLU A 117 14.55 3.92 -0.63
C GLU A 117 13.99 2.53 -0.94
N CYS A 118 12.67 2.41 -1.08
CA CYS A 118 12.02 1.11 -1.21
C CYS A 118 11.94 0.61 -2.65
N ASN A 119 11.85 1.51 -3.64
CA ASN A 119 11.72 1.21 -5.07
C ASN A 119 10.61 0.17 -5.34
N THR A 120 9.47 0.31 -4.67
CA THR A 120 8.42 -0.71 -4.63
C THR A 120 7.74 -0.87 -5.99
N GLU A 121 7.53 0.22 -6.71
CA GLU A 121 6.99 0.17 -8.08
C GLU A 121 8.02 -0.42 -9.05
N SER A 122 9.26 0.09 -9.02
CA SER A 122 10.33 -0.37 -9.91
C SER A 122 10.56 -1.88 -9.79
N LYS A 123 10.68 -2.38 -8.55
CA LYS A 123 10.80 -3.83 -8.27
C LYS A 123 9.62 -4.62 -8.83
N LYS A 124 8.40 -4.08 -8.72
CA LYS A 124 7.20 -4.77 -9.21
C LYS A 124 7.18 -4.85 -10.73
N TRP A 125 7.60 -3.78 -11.40
CA TRP A 125 7.75 -3.80 -12.85
C TRP A 125 8.80 -4.81 -13.29
N ASP A 126 9.97 -4.86 -12.66
CA ASP A 126 11.02 -5.82 -12.99
C ASP A 126 10.54 -7.28 -12.84
N GLU A 127 9.78 -7.58 -11.79
CA GLU A 127 9.16 -8.89 -11.56
C GLU A 127 8.15 -9.26 -12.67
N LEU A 128 7.29 -8.30 -13.05
CA LEU A 128 6.29 -8.51 -14.11
C LEU A 128 6.93 -8.70 -15.48
N HIS A 129 7.98 -7.93 -15.81
CA HIS A 129 8.73 -8.08 -17.06
C HIS A 129 9.41 -9.44 -17.12
N SER A 130 10.13 -9.82 -16.07
CA SER A 130 10.78 -11.14 -15.94
C SER A 130 9.78 -12.29 -16.13
N SER A 131 8.62 -12.20 -15.48
CA SER A 131 7.56 -13.21 -15.57
C SER A 131 6.97 -13.33 -16.98
N ARG A 132 6.80 -12.21 -17.69
CA ARG A 132 6.31 -12.21 -19.08
C ARG A 132 7.30 -12.85 -20.04
N VAL A 133 8.60 -12.57 -19.88
CA VAL A 133 9.66 -13.18 -20.69
C VAL A 133 9.70 -14.70 -20.51
N ILE A 134 9.66 -15.18 -19.26
CA ILE A 134 9.63 -16.62 -18.96
C ILE A 134 8.43 -17.30 -19.63
N LYS A 135 7.24 -16.68 -19.52
CA LYS A 135 6.01 -17.23 -20.13
C LYS A 135 6.06 -17.25 -21.66
N ALA A 136 6.70 -16.25 -22.28
CA ALA A 136 6.87 -16.20 -23.72
C ALA A 136 7.80 -17.32 -24.23
N ASN A 137 8.94 -17.53 -23.55
CA ASN A 137 9.90 -18.59 -23.91
C ASN A 137 9.25 -19.99 -23.80
N ARG A 138 8.51 -20.25 -22.72
CA ARG A 138 7.81 -21.53 -22.54
C ARG A 138 6.79 -21.82 -23.65
N ARG A 139 6.04 -20.80 -24.10
CA ARG A 139 5.07 -20.94 -25.20
C ARG A 139 5.75 -21.24 -26.54
N TYR A 140 6.94 -20.67 -26.76
CA TYR A 140 7.73 -20.95 -27.95
C TYR A 140 8.19 -22.41 -27.96
N GLU A 141 8.72 -22.91 -26.84
CA GLU A 141 9.14 -24.32 -26.68
C GLU A 141 7.98 -25.32 -26.84
N GLU A 142 6.78 -25.00 -26.33
CA GLU A 142 5.58 -25.84 -26.47
C GLU A 142 4.99 -25.85 -27.90
N SER A 143 5.45 -24.95 -28.78
CA SER A 143 4.98 -24.82 -30.17
C SER A 143 5.91 -25.45 -31.22
N MET A 144 7.05 -26.00 -30.79
CA MET A 144 8.01 -26.75 -31.60
C MET A 144 7.78 -28.25 -31.48
#